data_AF-A0A7H0K1H5-F1
#
_entry.id   AF-A0A7H0K1H5-F1
#
_cell.length_a   1.000
_cell.length_b   1.000
_cell.length_c   1.000
_cell.angle_alpha   90.00
_cell.angle_beta   90.00
_cell.angle_gamma   90.00
#
_symmetry.space_group_name_H-M   'P 1'
#
loop_
_entity.id
_entity.type
_entity.pdbx_description
1 polymer ?
#
loop_
_entity_poly.entity_id
_entity_poly.type
_entity_poly.pdbx_seq_one_letter_code
_entity_poly.pdbx_strand_id
1 'polypeptide(L)'
;MAKNPRDLTPDDINNLEHTADVPEYTGDNATEVFQQPNKATEEVHLSADKAAQTSRTEPAPVTSAFTRESETIAPAASTTYVEETVEPAPVEPAAPVVVEEEETRRGTTDLGLFLLRLFLGAYLIIDSVGTFFRLGGNEGISGLENAFADYPYGNGLAVVVPTLELAAGVFLVLGLLGPIAAGVAIAVTGFLALHAIEAADTFNVFAWNAETWVPVMLLAASLAVQFTGPGRYGIDASRGWAKRPLVSSWICALVGLAAAGLAWWFGTGINPFA
;
A
#
# COMPACT_ATOMS: atom_id res chain seq x y z
N MET A 1 9.20 -54.89 -5.58
CA MET A 1 8.86 -53.46 -5.75
C MET A 1 7.90 -53.35 -6.94
N ALA A 2 6.60 -53.30 -6.67
CA ALA A 2 5.57 -53.24 -7.71
C ALA A 2 5.47 -51.82 -8.29
N LYS A 3 5.24 -51.73 -9.60
CA LYS A 3 5.43 -50.52 -10.42
C LYS A 3 4.16 -49.66 -10.59
N ASN A 4 3.12 -49.86 -9.77
CA ASN A 4 1.84 -49.15 -9.92
C ASN A 4 1.13 -48.93 -8.56
N PRO A 5 0.81 -47.69 -8.17
CA PRO A 5 0.26 -47.35 -6.85
C PRO A 5 -1.22 -47.72 -6.62
N ARG A 6 -1.85 -48.52 -7.50
CA ARG A 6 -3.26 -48.95 -7.37
C ARG A 6 -3.45 -50.41 -6.97
N ASP A 7 -2.37 -51.13 -6.70
CA ASP A 7 -2.37 -52.57 -6.43
C ASP A 7 -1.92 -52.91 -4.99
N LEU A 8 -2.13 -52.00 -4.05
CA LEU A 8 -1.85 -52.22 -2.63
C LEU A 8 -3.04 -52.94 -2.00
N THR A 9 -2.82 -54.17 -1.52
CA THR A 9 -3.81 -54.88 -0.70
C THR A 9 -3.73 -54.41 0.75
N PRO A 10 -4.78 -54.60 1.57
CA PRO A 10 -4.82 -54.13 2.97
C PRO A 10 -3.73 -54.70 3.89
N ASP A 11 -2.97 -55.71 3.45
CA ASP A 11 -1.88 -56.30 4.23
C ASP A 11 -0.55 -55.54 4.06
N ASP A 12 -0.36 -54.77 2.98
CA ASP A 12 0.87 -54.03 2.70
C ASP A 12 1.02 -52.74 3.53
N ILE A 13 -0.08 -52.24 4.09
CA ILE A 13 -0.11 -51.03 4.94
C ILE A 13 0.27 -51.30 6.40
N ASN A 14 0.17 -52.55 6.87
CA ASN A 14 0.47 -52.92 8.26
C ASN A 14 1.94 -53.22 8.54
N ASN A 15 2.82 -53.15 7.52
CA ASN A 15 4.24 -53.47 7.64
C ASN A 15 5.18 -52.24 7.56
N LEU A 16 4.63 -51.02 7.67
CA LEU A 16 5.41 -49.77 7.63
C LEU A 16 5.87 -49.28 9.01
N GLU A 17 5.51 -49.96 10.10
CA GLU A 17 5.92 -49.56 11.46
C GLU A 17 7.37 -49.96 11.82
N HIS A 18 8.10 -50.66 10.95
CA HIS A 18 9.40 -51.25 11.34
C HIS A 18 10.61 -50.98 10.44
N THR A 19 10.65 -49.85 9.72
CA THR A 19 11.89 -49.39 9.06
C THR A 19 12.00 -47.86 9.03
N ALA A 20 12.49 -47.29 10.12
CA ALA A 20 13.21 -46.01 10.08
C ALA A 20 14.20 -45.98 11.26
N ASP A 21 15.46 -46.31 10.97
CA ASP A 21 16.59 -46.06 11.86
C ASP A 21 16.65 -44.55 12.16
N VAL A 22 16.38 -44.17 13.40
CA VAL A 22 16.56 -42.81 13.91
C VAL A 22 17.94 -42.75 14.57
N PRO A 23 18.93 -42.01 14.05
CA PRO A 23 20.21 -41.85 14.73
C PRO A 23 20.04 -40.97 15.98
N GLU A 24 20.54 -41.49 17.11
CA GLU A 24 20.59 -40.86 18.43
C GLU A 24 21.68 -39.76 18.46
N TYR A 25 21.36 -38.58 19.01
CA TYR A 25 22.32 -37.48 19.16
C TYR A 25 23.16 -37.68 20.42
N THR A 26 24.46 -37.96 20.22
CA THR A 26 25.48 -37.89 21.27
C THR A 26 26.47 -36.78 20.90
N GLY A 27 26.57 -35.75 21.73
CA GLY A 27 27.47 -34.62 21.49
C GLY A 27 28.92 -34.92 21.88
N ASP A 28 29.88 -34.44 21.08
CA ASP A 28 31.10 -33.79 21.58
C ASP A 28 31.89 -33.12 20.43
N ASN A 29 32.71 -32.15 20.82
CA ASN A 29 33.43 -31.17 20.02
C ASN A 29 34.35 -31.71 18.90
N ALA A 30 34.32 -31.11 17.69
CA ALA A 30 35.50 -30.95 16.83
C ALA A 30 35.27 -29.93 15.69
N THR A 31 36.14 -28.94 15.65
CA THR A 31 36.32 -27.91 14.62
C THR A 31 36.72 -28.54 13.29
N GLU A 32 35.93 -28.41 12.22
CA GLU A 32 36.44 -28.61 10.86
C GLU A 32 35.98 -27.53 9.86
N VAL A 33 37.01 -26.87 9.36
CA VAL A 33 37.12 -25.86 8.31
C VAL A 33 36.40 -26.29 7.03
N PHE A 34 35.46 -25.48 6.52
CA PHE A 34 34.99 -25.63 5.15
C PHE A 34 36.09 -25.22 4.15
N GLN A 35 36.66 -26.21 3.45
CA GLN A 35 37.48 -25.99 2.26
C GLN A 35 36.61 -25.56 1.08
N GLN A 36 36.95 -24.42 0.47
CA GLN A 36 36.45 -24.03 -0.86
C GLN A 36 37.07 -24.93 -1.94
N PRO A 37 36.29 -25.53 -2.86
CA PRO A 37 36.87 -26.18 -4.02
C PRO A 37 37.19 -25.16 -5.11
N ASN A 38 38.46 -25.19 -5.51
CA ASN A 38 39.07 -24.39 -6.56
C ASN A 38 38.49 -24.69 -7.96
N LYS A 39 38.47 -23.62 -8.74
CA LYS A 39 38.38 -23.48 -10.19
C LYS A 39 39.20 -24.54 -10.96
N ALA A 40 38.55 -25.31 -11.84
CA ALA A 40 39.17 -25.92 -13.01
C ALA A 40 38.15 -26.11 -14.13
N THR A 41 38.64 -25.86 -15.34
CA THR A 41 38.01 -25.65 -16.64
C THR A 41 37.32 -26.88 -17.24
N GLU A 42 36.08 -26.73 -17.71
CA GLU A 42 35.54 -27.51 -18.84
C GLU A 42 34.81 -26.56 -19.79
N GLU A 43 35.39 -26.38 -20.98
CA GLU A 43 34.85 -25.59 -22.07
C GLU A 43 33.72 -26.36 -22.77
N VAL A 44 32.48 -25.88 -22.62
CA VAL A 44 31.35 -26.33 -23.44
C VAL A 44 31.28 -25.44 -24.68
N HIS A 45 31.70 -26.00 -25.81
CA HIS A 45 31.54 -25.40 -27.13
C HIS A 45 30.04 -25.30 -27.48
N LEU A 46 29.49 -24.07 -27.43
CA LEU A 46 28.21 -23.76 -28.07
C LEU A 46 28.45 -23.58 -29.56
N SER A 47 27.88 -24.48 -30.37
CA SER A 47 27.82 -24.37 -31.82
C SER A 47 27.18 -23.06 -32.25
N ALA A 48 28.01 -22.14 -32.70
CA ALA A 48 27.62 -20.93 -33.42
C ALA A 48 27.20 -21.30 -34.84
N ASP A 49 25.97 -21.79 -35.00
CA ASP A 49 25.39 -21.97 -36.33
C ASP A 49 23.90 -21.63 -36.32
N LYS A 50 23.62 -20.36 -35.97
CA LYS A 50 22.39 -19.66 -36.37
C LYS A 50 22.59 -18.14 -36.33
N ALA A 51 23.71 -17.67 -36.88
CA ALA A 51 24.01 -16.26 -37.07
C ALA A 51 24.34 -16.00 -38.55
N ALA A 52 23.39 -16.31 -39.44
CA ALA A 52 23.46 -15.93 -40.84
C ALA A 52 22.05 -15.76 -41.40
N GLN A 53 21.42 -14.62 -41.10
CA GLN A 53 20.47 -13.95 -42.00
C GLN A 53 20.08 -12.61 -41.39
N THR A 54 20.97 -11.62 -41.51
CA THR A 54 20.60 -10.22 -41.34
C THR A 54 21.46 -9.39 -42.28
N SER A 55 21.00 -9.28 -43.53
CA SER A 55 21.43 -8.27 -44.50
C SER A 55 20.41 -8.27 -45.63
N ARG A 56 19.28 -7.60 -45.42
CA ARG A 56 18.46 -7.08 -46.52
C ARG A 56 18.18 -5.61 -46.22
N THR A 57 18.91 -4.77 -46.94
CA THR A 57 18.66 -3.34 -47.09
C THR A 57 17.28 -3.15 -47.73
N GLU A 58 16.38 -2.43 -47.07
CA GLU A 58 15.11 -1.98 -47.65
C GLU A 58 14.84 -0.52 -47.21
N PRO A 59 14.39 0.37 -48.12
CA PRO A 59 14.56 1.81 -47.99
C PRO A 59 13.51 2.48 -47.07
N ALA A 60 13.83 3.71 -46.66
CA ALA A 60 13.03 4.56 -45.78
C ALA A 60 11.58 4.78 -46.27
N PRO A 61 10.59 4.93 -45.35
CA PRO A 61 9.23 5.26 -45.74
C PRO A 61 9.17 6.67 -46.33
N VAL A 62 8.76 6.75 -47.60
CA VAL A 62 8.44 7.98 -48.32
C VAL A 62 7.24 8.67 -47.66
N THR A 63 7.44 9.91 -47.23
CA THR A 63 6.37 10.85 -46.88
C THR A 63 5.57 11.18 -48.15
N SER A 64 4.35 10.67 -48.25
CA SER A 64 3.40 11.11 -49.27
C SER A 64 2.82 12.46 -48.86
N ALA A 65 3.32 13.53 -49.48
CA ALA A 65 2.68 14.84 -49.45
C ALA A 65 1.34 14.75 -50.20
N PHE A 66 0.24 15.09 -49.54
CA PHE A 66 -1.04 15.29 -50.21
C PHE A 66 -0.99 16.62 -50.96
N THR A 67 -0.68 16.56 -52.26
CA THR A 67 -0.80 17.69 -53.18
C THR A 67 -2.29 17.96 -53.42
N ARG A 68 -2.87 18.95 -52.74
CA ARG A 68 -4.16 19.51 -53.14
C ARG A 68 -3.91 20.38 -54.38
N GLU A 69 -4.44 19.92 -55.50
CA GLU A 69 -4.51 20.65 -56.76
C GLU A 69 -5.24 21.98 -56.53
N SER A 70 -4.60 23.09 -56.90
CA SER A 70 -5.20 24.43 -56.79
C SER A 70 -6.12 24.64 -57.99
N GLU A 71 -7.42 24.48 -57.77
CA GLU A 71 -8.44 24.85 -58.76
C GLU A 71 -8.56 26.38 -58.79
N THR A 72 -8.24 26.95 -59.94
CA THR A 72 -8.31 28.40 -60.20
C THR A 72 -9.77 28.78 -60.46
N ILE A 73 -10.37 29.54 -59.53
CA ILE A 73 -11.68 30.17 -59.76
C ILE A 73 -11.43 31.64 -60.16
N ALA A 74 -11.90 32.01 -61.36
CA ALA A 74 -11.85 33.36 -61.90
C ALA A 74 -12.76 34.34 -61.10
N PRO A 75 -12.42 35.64 -61.00
CA PRO A 75 -13.19 36.56 -60.17
C PRO A 75 -14.47 36.97 -60.90
N ALA A 76 -15.63 36.66 -60.31
CA ALA A 76 -16.92 37.16 -60.79
C ALA A 76 -17.54 38.10 -59.74
N ALA A 77 -17.60 39.36 -60.15
CA ALA A 77 -18.43 40.49 -59.75
C ALA A 77 -19.27 40.44 -58.45
N SER A 78 -19.11 41.50 -57.67
CA SER A 78 -19.93 41.89 -56.52
C SER A 78 -21.42 41.91 -56.83
N THR A 79 -22.22 41.10 -56.15
CA THR A 79 -23.66 41.32 -56.02
C THR A 79 -23.94 41.98 -54.68
N THR A 80 -24.43 43.22 -54.78
CA THR A 80 -25.02 44.03 -53.71
C THR A 80 -26.01 43.21 -52.88
N TYR A 81 -25.71 43.00 -51.61
CA TYR A 81 -26.67 42.50 -50.64
C TYR A 81 -27.56 43.67 -50.19
N VAL A 82 -28.85 43.58 -50.50
CA VAL A 82 -29.88 44.33 -49.78
C VAL A 82 -30.22 43.48 -48.57
N GLU A 83 -29.78 43.89 -47.38
CA GLU A 83 -30.10 43.21 -46.14
C GLU A 83 -31.26 43.95 -45.46
N GLU A 84 -32.38 43.23 -45.39
CA GLU A 84 -33.63 43.55 -44.74
C GLU A 84 -33.40 43.69 -43.22
N THR A 85 -33.86 44.80 -42.62
CA THR A 85 -33.74 45.04 -41.18
C THR A 85 -34.54 44.01 -40.39
N VAL A 86 -33.88 42.98 -39.87
CA VAL A 86 -34.48 42.01 -38.95
C VAL A 86 -34.50 42.62 -37.54
N GLU A 87 -35.70 42.75 -36.99
CA GLU A 87 -35.98 43.17 -35.61
C GLU A 87 -35.36 42.16 -34.62
N PRO A 88 -34.61 42.58 -33.58
CA PRO A 88 -33.91 41.63 -32.72
C PRO A 88 -34.91 40.86 -31.83
N ALA A 89 -34.96 39.54 -32.03
CA ALA A 89 -35.67 38.62 -31.13
C ALA A 89 -35.05 38.64 -29.72
N PRO A 90 -35.85 38.52 -28.64
CA PRO A 90 -35.33 38.55 -27.27
C PRO A 90 -34.40 37.35 -27.02
N VAL A 91 -33.18 37.63 -26.56
CA VAL A 91 -32.24 36.59 -26.10
C VAL A 91 -32.71 36.12 -24.73
N GLU A 92 -33.36 34.96 -24.66
CA GLU A 92 -33.55 34.25 -23.38
C GLU A 92 -32.16 33.90 -22.80
N PRO A 93 -31.90 34.19 -21.51
CA PRO A 93 -30.65 33.82 -20.89
C PRO A 93 -30.55 32.29 -20.84
N ALA A 94 -29.54 31.74 -21.52
CA ALA A 94 -29.22 30.32 -21.47
C ALA A 94 -29.15 29.86 -20.02
N ALA A 95 -30.03 28.93 -19.65
CA ALA A 95 -30.00 28.27 -18.34
C ALA A 95 -28.60 27.66 -18.12
N PRO A 96 -28.03 27.74 -16.91
CA PRO A 96 -26.72 27.18 -16.63
C PRO A 96 -26.77 25.68 -16.90
N VAL A 97 -25.96 25.22 -17.86
CA VAL A 97 -25.69 23.80 -18.08
C VAL A 97 -25.05 23.29 -16.79
N VAL A 98 -25.84 22.60 -15.98
CA VAL A 98 -25.34 21.80 -14.87
C VAL A 98 -24.54 20.69 -15.54
N VAL A 99 -23.23 20.86 -15.58
CA VAL A 99 -22.31 19.79 -15.93
C VAL A 99 -22.43 18.78 -14.78
N GLU A 100 -23.32 17.81 -14.92
CA GLU A 100 -23.24 16.61 -14.11
C GLU A 100 -21.89 15.98 -14.44
N GLU A 101 -20.91 16.18 -13.56
CA GLU A 101 -19.62 15.51 -13.66
C GLU A 101 -19.93 14.02 -13.74
N GLU A 102 -19.75 13.43 -14.93
CA GLU A 102 -19.91 11.99 -15.11
C GLU A 102 -19.07 11.31 -14.04
N GLU A 103 -19.75 10.70 -13.05
CA GLU A 103 -19.11 9.83 -12.07
C GLU A 103 -18.45 8.72 -12.88
N THR A 104 -17.16 8.87 -13.17
CA THR A 104 -16.36 7.81 -13.78
C THR A 104 -16.53 6.58 -12.90
N ARG A 105 -17.33 5.62 -13.36
CA ARG A 105 -17.70 4.41 -12.61
C ARG A 105 -16.46 3.58 -12.33
N ARG A 106 -15.77 3.88 -11.23
CA ARG A 106 -14.71 3.05 -10.68
C ARG A 106 -15.34 2.02 -9.74
N GLY A 107 -16.00 1.01 -10.33
CA GLY A 107 -16.91 0.11 -9.62
C GLY A 107 -16.30 -0.67 -8.44
N THR A 108 -15.04 -1.09 -8.52
CA THR A 108 -14.40 -1.94 -7.48
C THR A 108 -13.35 -1.21 -6.64
N THR A 109 -12.81 -0.08 -7.09
CA THR A 109 -11.81 0.70 -6.33
C THR A 109 -12.42 1.24 -5.03
N ASP A 110 -13.67 1.69 -5.07
CA ASP A 110 -14.37 2.17 -3.88
C ASP A 110 -14.58 1.07 -2.85
N LEU A 111 -14.85 -0.17 -3.32
CA LEU A 111 -14.99 -1.33 -2.44
C LEU A 111 -13.64 -1.71 -1.82
N GLY A 112 -12.57 -1.74 -2.61
CA GLY A 112 -11.21 -1.99 -2.11
C GLY A 112 -10.79 -0.97 -1.04
N LEU A 113 -11.12 0.31 -1.26
CA LEU A 113 -10.86 1.37 -0.30
C LEU A 113 -11.70 1.23 0.99
N PHE A 114 -12.97 0.84 0.86
CA PHE A 114 -13.80 0.51 2.01
C PHE A 114 -13.22 -0.64 2.83
N LEU A 115 -12.80 -1.74 2.17
CA LEU A 115 -12.20 -2.89 2.84
C LEU A 115 -10.89 -2.53 3.52
N LEU A 116 -10.01 -1.78 2.85
CA LEU A 116 -8.76 -1.31 3.45
C LEU A 116 -9.03 -0.56 4.75
N ARG A 117 -10.02 0.35 4.74
CA ARG A 117 -10.39 1.11 5.93
C ARG A 117 -11.06 0.26 6.99
N LEU A 118 -11.95 -0.65 6.59
CA LEU A 118 -12.65 -1.53 7.50
C LEU A 118 -11.66 -2.41 8.26
N PHE A 119 -10.72 -3.06 7.56
CA PHE A 119 -9.75 -3.95 8.20
C PHE A 119 -8.70 -3.20 9.00
N LEU A 120 -8.18 -2.08 8.48
CA LEU A 120 -7.28 -1.22 9.24
C LEU A 120 -7.96 -0.74 10.52
N GLY A 121 -9.14 -0.13 10.40
CA GLY A 121 -9.88 0.38 11.56
C GLY A 121 -10.33 -0.73 12.52
N ALA A 122 -10.76 -1.89 12.02
CA ALA A 122 -11.11 -3.04 12.85
C ALA A 122 -9.90 -3.54 13.63
N TYR A 123 -8.72 -3.62 13.01
CA TYR A 123 -7.50 -3.99 13.72
C TYR A 123 -7.23 -3.03 14.89
N LEU A 124 -7.22 -1.71 14.63
CA LEU A 124 -6.97 -0.69 15.66
C LEU A 124 -8.01 -0.75 16.79
N ILE A 125 -9.29 -0.98 16.47
CA ILE A 125 -10.35 -1.16 17.48
C ILE A 125 -10.12 -2.43 18.29
N ILE A 126 -9.85 -3.56 17.65
CA ILE A 126 -9.68 -4.84 18.33
C ILE A 126 -8.47 -4.80 19.25
N ASP A 127 -7.35 -4.24 18.78
CA ASP A 127 -6.12 -4.15 19.57
C ASP A 127 -6.29 -3.24 20.78
N SER A 128 -6.83 -2.04 20.59
CA SER A 128 -7.09 -1.09 21.68
C SER A 128 -8.13 -1.58 22.69
N VAL A 129 -9.25 -2.18 22.24
CA VAL A 129 -10.24 -2.80 23.12
C VAL A 129 -9.63 -4.00 23.87
N GLY A 130 -8.81 -4.80 23.18
CA GLY A 130 -8.01 -5.86 23.78
C GLY A 130 -7.13 -5.32 24.91
N THR A 131 -6.47 -4.19 24.69
CA THR A 131 -5.60 -3.51 25.65
C THR A 131 -6.38 -2.92 26.83
N PHE A 132 -7.49 -2.23 26.61
CA PHE A 132 -8.27 -1.64 27.70
C PHE A 132 -8.95 -2.68 28.59
N PHE A 133 -9.45 -3.77 27.99
CA PHE A 133 -10.25 -4.77 28.70
C PHE A 133 -9.52 -6.08 28.95
N ARG A 134 -8.23 -6.17 28.59
CA ARG A 134 -7.37 -7.36 28.78
C ARG A 134 -7.96 -8.61 28.12
N LEU A 135 -8.52 -8.43 26.93
CA LEU A 135 -9.17 -9.50 26.18
C LEU A 135 -8.16 -10.28 25.33
N GLY A 136 -8.47 -11.54 25.01
CA GLY A 136 -7.67 -12.32 24.06
C GLY A 136 -6.24 -12.64 24.50
N GLY A 137 -5.94 -12.56 25.80
CA GLY A 137 -4.59 -12.77 26.34
C GLY A 137 -3.72 -11.50 26.39
N ASN A 138 -4.29 -10.33 26.08
CA ASN A 138 -3.58 -9.06 26.17
C ASN A 138 -3.25 -8.70 27.65
N GLU A 139 -2.02 -8.26 27.90
CA GLU A 139 -1.54 -7.88 29.24
C GLU A 139 -2.19 -6.61 29.79
N GLY A 140 -2.78 -5.82 28.90
CA GLY A 140 -3.47 -4.57 29.13
C GLY A 140 -2.54 -3.37 29.20
N ILE A 141 -3.07 -2.29 29.78
CA ILE A 141 -2.30 -1.07 30.03
C ILE A 141 -1.00 -1.37 30.80
N SER A 142 -1.02 -2.28 31.78
CA SER A 142 0.19 -2.64 32.53
C SER A 142 1.28 -3.32 31.69
N GLY A 143 0.90 -4.11 30.67
CA GLY A 143 1.87 -4.65 29.72
C GLY A 143 2.50 -3.56 28.88
N LEU A 144 1.69 -2.58 28.47
CA LEU A 144 2.17 -1.44 27.69
C LEU A 144 3.03 -0.47 28.53
N GLU A 145 2.73 -0.29 29.82
CA GLU A 145 3.59 0.40 30.78
C GLU A 145 4.96 -0.27 30.89
N ASN A 146 5.00 -1.61 30.91
CA ASN A 146 6.26 -2.35 30.91
C ASN A 146 6.99 -2.23 29.57
N ALA A 147 6.29 -2.30 28.44
CA ALA A 147 6.88 -2.14 27.11
C ALA A 147 7.51 -0.74 26.92
N PHE A 148 6.96 0.27 27.57
CA PHE A 148 7.47 1.64 27.54
C PHE A 148 8.28 2.03 28.79
N ALA A 149 8.73 1.06 29.59
CA ALA A 149 9.39 1.33 30.87
C ALA A 149 10.68 2.16 30.73
N ASP A 150 11.38 2.02 29.60
CA ASP A 150 12.60 2.75 29.29
C ASP A 150 12.35 4.20 28.82
N TYR A 151 11.08 4.59 28.62
CA TYR A 151 10.70 5.91 28.16
C TYR A 151 10.33 6.84 29.33
N PRO A 152 10.83 8.09 29.36
CA PRO A 152 10.50 9.05 30.42
C PRO A 152 9.00 9.29 30.62
N TYR A 153 8.20 9.19 29.55
CA TYR A 153 6.74 9.34 29.59
C TYR A 153 5.99 8.02 29.34
N GLY A 154 6.61 6.87 29.62
CA GLY A 154 6.07 5.55 29.30
C GLY A 154 4.65 5.29 29.84
N ASN A 155 4.41 5.61 31.12
CA ASN A 155 3.08 5.45 31.74
C ASN A 155 1.98 6.27 31.04
N GLY A 156 2.32 7.48 30.58
CA GLY A 156 1.38 8.33 29.86
C GLY A 156 1.12 7.80 28.45
N LEU A 157 2.17 7.34 27.76
CA LEU A 157 2.08 6.73 26.43
C LEU A 157 1.23 5.45 26.46
N ALA A 158 1.36 4.63 27.51
CA ALA A 158 0.59 3.41 27.69
C ALA A 158 -0.93 3.64 27.73
N VAL A 159 -1.39 4.84 28.09
CA VAL A 159 -2.81 5.20 28.05
C VAL A 159 -3.17 5.94 26.76
N VAL A 160 -2.33 6.89 26.34
CA VAL A 160 -2.61 7.75 25.20
C VAL A 160 -2.62 6.98 23.88
N VAL A 161 -1.65 6.07 23.68
CA VAL A 161 -1.52 5.26 22.46
C VAL A 161 -2.80 4.47 22.17
N PRO A 162 -3.28 3.57 23.06
CA PRO A 162 -4.49 2.79 22.79
C PRO A 162 -5.75 3.67 22.74
N THR A 163 -5.78 4.83 23.41
CA THR A 163 -6.92 5.76 23.33
C THR A 163 -7.03 6.38 21.94
N LEU A 164 -5.91 6.89 21.41
CA LEU A 164 -5.86 7.47 20.07
C LEU A 164 -6.06 6.41 19.00
N GLU A 165 -5.54 5.21 19.22
CA GLU A 165 -5.75 4.05 18.35
C GLU A 165 -7.22 3.70 18.23
N LEU A 166 -7.92 3.58 19.36
CA LEU A 166 -9.36 3.31 19.40
C LEU A 166 -10.15 4.40 18.68
N ALA A 167 -9.84 5.67 18.98
CA ALA A 167 -10.51 6.80 18.34
C ALA A 167 -10.30 6.77 16.82
N ALA A 168 -9.05 6.62 16.37
CA ALA A 168 -8.72 6.52 14.95
C ALA A 168 -9.45 5.36 14.28
N GLY A 169 -9.42 4.16 14.87
CA GLY A 169 -10.08 2.98 14.35
C GLY A 169 -11.59 3.18 14.17
N VAL A 170 -12.28 3.74 15.18
CA VAL A 170 -13.72 4.03 15.10
C VAL A 170 -14.04 5.03 14.00
N PHE A 171 -13.32 6.16 13.95
CA PHE A 171 -13.56 7.17 12.91
C PHE A 171 -13.24 6.65 11.51
N LEU A 172 -12.22 5.79 11.37
CA LEU A 172 -11.91 5.10 10.13
C LEU A 172 -13.05 4.17 9.73
N VAL A 173 -13.49 3.22 10.54
CA VAL A 173 -14.59 2.30 10.15
C VAL A 173 -15.84 3.06 9.70
N LEU A 174 -16.19 4.14 10.40
CA LEU A 174 -17.32 4.99 10.05
C LEU A 174 -17.08 5.87 8.80
N GLY A 175 -15.83 6.05 8.39
CA GLY A 175 -15.44 6.98 7.33
C GLY A 175 -15.80 8.42 7.65
N LEU A 176 -15.63 8.83 8.91
CA LEU A 176 -15.93 10.17 9.41
C LEU A 176 -14.62 10.94 9.66
N LEU A 177 -14.61 12.25 9.37
CA LEU A 177 -13.41 13.11 9.49
C LEU A 177 -12.18 12.48 8.81
N GLY A 178 -12.37 11.89 7.62
CA GLY A 178 -11.42 10.99 6.96
C GLY A 178 -9.94 11.39 7.06
N PRO A 179 -9.53 12.60 6.62
CA PRO A 179 -8.12 13.00 6.67
C PRO A 179 -7.59 13.24 8.08
N ILE A 180 -8.44 13.58 9.05
CA ILE A 180 -8.03 13.75 10.45
C ILE A 180 -7.88 12.37 11.10
N ALA A 181 -8.85 11.48 10.91
CA ALA A 181 -8.81 10.12 11.45
C ALA A 181 -7.60 9.34 10.93
N ALA A 182 -7.31 9.43 9.62
CA ALA A 182 -6.12 8.84 9.03
C ALA A 182 -4.82 9.52 9.51
N GLY A 183 -4.83 10.84 9.74
CA GLY A 183 -3.71 11.54 10.39
C GLY A 183 -3.41 11.05 11.80
N VAL A 184 -4.44 10.81 12.62
CA VAL A 184 -4.29 10.21 13.96
C VAL A 184 -3.78 8.77 13.85
N ALA A 185 -4.30 7.97 12.92
CA ALA A 185 -3.81 6.62 12.67
C ALA A 185 -2.32 6.63 12.30
N ILE A 186 -1.88 7.54 11.42
CA ILE A 186 -0.46 7.75 11.09
C ILE A 186 0.35 8.11 12.33
N ALA A 187 -0.15 9.01 13.19
CA ALA A 187 0.57 9.41 14.39
C ALA A 187 0.83 8.22 15.33
N VAL A 188 -0.20 7.42 15.58
CA VAL A 188 -0.15 6.27 16.49
C VAL A 188 0.68 5.13 15.89
N THR A 189 0.36 4.70 14.67
CA THR A 189 1.09 3.60 14.00
C THR A 189 2.53 3.98 13.69
N GLY A 190 2.81 5.26 13.44
CA GLY A 190 4.16 5.79 13.29
C GLY A 190 4.96 5.72 14.58
N PHE A 191 4.36 6.10 15.71
CA PHE A 191 4.99 5.93 17.02
C PHE A 191 5.28 4.45 17.33
N LEU A 192 4.29 3.56 17.12
CA LEU A 192 4.46 2.13 17.33
C LEU A 192 5.50 1.51 16.39
N ALA A 193 5.60 1.99 15.15
CA ALA A 193 6.63 1.54 14.21
C ALA A 193 8.02 1.94 14.69
N LEU A 194 8.20 3.17 15.16
CA LEU A 194 9.47 3.62 15.74
C LEU A 194 9.83 2.80 16.99
N HIS A 195 8.86 2.55 17.87
CA HIS A 195 9.06 1.72 19.06
C HIS A 195 9.50 0.30 18.69
N ALA A 196 8.86 -0.31 17.71
CA ALA A 196 9.19 -1.67 17.30
C ALA A 196 10.53 -1.78 16.56
N ILE A 197 10.95 -0.73 15.85
CA ILE A 197 12.29 -0.64 15.23
C ILE A 197 13.36 -0.49 16.31
N GLU A 198 13.13 0.36 17.32
CA GLU A 198 14.03 0.52 18.46
C GLU A 198 14.17 -0.80 19.23
N ALA A 199 13.06 -1.48 19.52
CA ALA A 199 13.06 -2.76 20.21
C ALA A 199 13.75 -3.88 19.42
N ALA A 200 13.85 -3.77 18.10
CA ALA A 200 14.56 -4.74 17.26
C ALA A 200 16.09 -4.61 17.35
N ASP A 201 16.61 -3.49 17.88
CA ASP A 201 18.05 -3.19 18.01
C ASP A 201 18.84 -3.37 16.69
N THR A 202 18.15 -3.24 15.54
CA THR A 202 18.76 -3.39 14.21
C THR A 202 17.98 -2.68 13.13
N PHE A 203 18.69 -2.02 12.21
CA PHE A 203 18.11 -1.44 10.98
C PHE A 203 18.09 -2.43 9.80
N ASN A 204 18.53 -3.68 10.00
CA ASN A 204 18.46 -4.69 8.96
C ASN A 204 17.01 -5.17 8.78
N VAL A 205 16.32 -4.61 7.78
CA VAL A 205 14.92 -4.95 7.43
C VAL A 205 14.69 -6.43 7.13
N PHE A 206 15.73 -7.18 6.75
CA PHE A 206 15.63 -8.61 6.50
C PHE A 206 15.70 -9.46 7.79
N ALA A 207 16.14 -8.86 8.90
CA ALA A 207 16.19 -9.51 10.21
C ALA A 207 14.94 -9.22 11.08
N TRP A 208 14.09 -8.29 10.65
CA TRP A 208 12.87 -7.93 11.36
C TRP A 208 11.87 -9.08 11.40
N ASN A 209 11.30 -9.31 12.58
CA ASN A 209 10.24 -10.29 12.80
C ASN A 209 8.86 -9.69 12.48
N ALA A 210 7.80 -10.49 12.66
CA ALA A 210 6.43 -10.02 12.45
C ALA A 210 6.04 -8.86 13.39
N GLU A 211 6.54 -8.85 14.64
CA GLU A 211 6.24 -7.82 15.63
C GLU A 211 6.77 -6.45 15.21
N THR A 212 7.93 -6.40 14.55
CA THR A 212 8.46 -5.16 13.94
C THR A 212 7.70 -4.79 12.66
N TRP A 213 7.36 -5.77 11.82
CA TRP A 213 6.72 -5.51 10.53
C TRP A 213 5.25 -5.06 10.64
N VAL A 214 4.50 -5.56 11.62
CA VAL A 214 3.08 -5.21 11.80
C VAL A 214 2.85 -3.70 11.93
N PRO A 215 3.45 -2.97 12.88
CA PRO A 215 3.22 -1.53 13.02
C PRO A 215 3.73 -0.73 11.81
N VAL A 216 4.81 -1.18 11.16
CA VAL A 216 5.30 -0.58 9.89
C VAL A 216 4.25 -0.72 8.77
N MET A 217 3.63 -1.89 8.65
CA MET A 217 2.58 -2.14 7.66
C MET A 217 1.29 -1.39 7.98
N LEU A 218 0.95 -1.22 9.26
CA LEU A 218 -0.18 -0.40 9.69
C LEU A 218 0.05 1.09 9.39
N LEU A 219 1.28 1.57 9.56
CA LEU A 219 1.67 2.91 9.13
C LEU A 219 1.53 3.08 7.62
N ALA A 220 2.03 2.12 6.84
CA ALA A 220 1.89 2.13 5.38
C ALA A 220 0.41 2.10 4.94
N ALA A 221 -0.41 1.27 5.58
CA ALA A 221 -1.86 1.22 5.34
C ALA A 221 -2.55 2.54 5.72
N SER A 222 -2.15 3.16 6.84
CA SER A 222 -2.68 4.47 7.27
C SER A 222 -2.34 5.58 6.28
N LEU A 223 -1.11 5.60 5.75
CA LEU A 223 -0.69 6.49 4.67
C LEU A 223 -1.48 6.23 3.39
N ALA A 224 -1.71 4.97 3.03
CA ALA A 224 -2.52 4.62 1.87
C ALA A 224 -3.95 5.18 2.02
N VAL A 225 -4.60 5.01 3.18
CA VAL A 225 -5.92 5.57 3.46
C VAL A 225 -5.91 7.11 3.43
N GLN A 226 -4.86 7.74 3.97
CA GLN A 226 -4.71 9.19 3.98
C GLN A 226 -4.72 9.81 2.57
N PHE A 227 -4.02 9.20 1.62
CA PHE A 227 -3.93 9.71 0.25
C PHE A 227 -5.05 9.24 -0.68
N THR A 228 -5.78 8.18 -0.32
CA THR A 228 -6.93 7.67 -1.09
C THR A 228 -8.26 8.25 -0.62
N GLY A 229 -8.32 8.85 0.57
CA GLY A 229 -9.47 9.59 1.10
C GLY A 229 -10.59 8.72 1.69
N PRO A 230 -11.75 9.33 2.03
CA PRO A 230 -12.85 8.64 2.71
C PRO A 230 -13.71 7.73 1.81
N GLY A 231 -13.42 7.63 0.50
CA GLY A 231 -14.12 6.72 -0.42
C GLY A 231 -15.64 6.93 -0.49
N ARG A 232 -16.34 6.12 -1.29
CA ARG A 232 -17.81 6.25 -1.47
C ARG A 232 -18.64 5.76 -0.29
N TYR A 233 -18.13 4.79 0.46
CA TYR A 233 -18.87 4.11 1.53
C TYR A 233 -18.72 4.74 2.93
N GLY A 234 -18.02 5.87 3.05
CA GLY A 234 -17.88 6.60 4.32
C GLY A 234 -19.05 7.55 4.59
N ILE A 235 -19.37 7.80 5.86
CA ILE A 235 -20.40 8.79 6.22
C ILE A 235 -20.05 10.19 5.68
N ASP A 236 -18.77 10.54 5.65
CA ASP A 236 -18.29 11.84 5.12
C ASP A 236 -18.16 11.89 3.58
N ALA A 237 -18.50 10.80 2.87
CA ALA A 237 -18.36 10.70 1.41
C ALA A 237 -19.24 11.70 0.64
N SER A 238 -20.35 12.14 1.24
CA SER A 238 -21.28 13.11 0.63
C SER A 238 -20.78 14.55 0.69
N ARG A 239 -19.72 14.85 1.48
CA ARG A 239 -19.25 16.23 1.67
C ARG A 239 -18.25 16.63 0.60
N GLY A 240 -18.41 17.84 0.04
CA GLY A 240 -17.55 18.35 -1.05
C GLY A 240 -16.06 18.44 -0.71
N TRP A 241 -15.71 18.55 0.58
CA TRP A 241 -14.32 18.56 1.06
C TRP A 241 -13.64 17.19 0.92
N ALA A 242 -14.42 16.11 0.86
CA ALA A 242 -13.94 14.74 0.66
C ALA A 242 -13.65 14.41 -0.82
N LYS A 243 -14.29 15.10 -1.78
CA LYS A 243 -14.18 14.80 -3.21
C LYS A 243 -12.93 15.42 -3.87
N ARG A 244 -12.32 16.45 -3.27
CA ARG A 244 -11.10 17.12 -3.81
C ARG A 244 -10.03 17.41 -2.75
N PRO A 245 -9.51 16.42 -2.02
CA PRO A 245 -8.64 16.63 -0.86
C PRO A 245 -7.15 16.77 -1.23
N LEU A 246 -6.79 17.43 -2.33
CA LEU A 246 -5.39 17.42 -2.79
C LEU A 246 -4.46 18.08 -1.76
N VAL A 247 -4.76 19.28 -1.27
CA VAL A 247 -3.86 19.98 -0.32
C VAL A 247 -4.09 19.52 1.12
N SER A 248 -5.34 19.27 1.51
CA SER A 248 -5.69 18.90 2.90
C SER A 248 -5.17 17.51 3.29
N SER A 249 -5.10 16.57 2.34
CA SER A 249 -4.54 15.23 2.59
C SER A 249 -3.04 15.31 2.91
N TRP A 250 -2.27 16.07 2.14
CA TRP A 250 -0.85 16.31 2.41
C TRP A 250 -0.60 16.98 3.75
N ILE A 251 -1.36 18.03 4.07
CA ILE A 251 -1.25 18.72 5.36
C ILE A 251 -1.51 17.73 6.51
N CYS A 252 -2.58 16.95 6.45
CA CYS A 252 -2.91 16.00 7.51
C CYS A 252 -1.89 14.85 7.60
N ALA A 253 -1.33 14.39 6.47
CA ALA A 253 -0.26 13.40 6.46
C ALA A 253 1.00 13.93 7.16
N LEU A 254 1.40 15.16 6.84
CA LEU A 254 2.55 15.82 7.47
C LEU A 254 2.31 16.08 8.95
N VAL A 255 1.10 16.51 9.32
CA VAL A 255 0.73 16.70 10.74
C VAL A 255 0.73 15.38 11.48
N GLY A 256 0.23 14.29 10.89
CA GLY A 256 0.28 12.95 11.50
C GLY A 256 1.71 12.46 11.72
N LEU A 257 2.57 12.58 10.70
CA LEU A 257 3.98 12.23 10.81
C LEU A 257 4.73 13.12 11.81
N ALA A 258 4.44 14.43 11.82
CA ALA A 258 4.98 15.35 12.80
C ALA A 258 4.51 14.98 14.22
N ALA A 259 3.24 14.63 14.41
CA ALA A 259 2.73 14.18 15.69
C ALA A 259 3.41 12.88 16.16
N ALA A 260 3.66 11.91 15.26
CA ALA A 260 4.46 10.73 15.59
C ALA A 260 5.88 11.11 16.04
N GLY A 261 6.55 11.98 15.28
CA GLY A 261 7.91 12.44 15.60
C GLY A 261 7.98 13.24 16.90
N LEU A 262 6.99 14.09 17.18
CA LEU A 262 6.90 14.84 18.44
C LEU A 262 6.59 13.91 19.62
N ALA A 263 5.67 12.96 19.44
CA ALA A 263 5.37 11.94 20.46
C ALA A 263 6.60 11.08 20.76
N TRP A 264 7.39 10.75 19.74
CA TRP A 264 8.67 10.08 19.92
C TRP A 264 9.65 10.96 20.68
N TRP A 265 9.97 12.13 20.15
CA TRP A 265 10.96 13.04 20.73
C TRP A 265 10.68 13.39 22.19
N PHE A 266 9.44 13.75 22.52
CA PHE A 266 9.04 14.13 23.87
C PHE A 266 8.69 12.94 24.77
N GLY A 267 8.22 11.83 24.18
CA GLY A 267 7.78 10.66 24.92
C GLY A 267 8.93 9.75 25.33
N THR A 268 9.90 9.53 24.43
CA THR A 268 11.03 8.62 24.63
C THR A 268 12.32 9.35 25.00
N GLY A 269 12.49 10.61 24.57
CA GLY A 269 13.75 11.33 24.73
C GLY A 269 14.88 10.82 23.82
N ILE A 270 14.58 9.90 22.90
CA ILE A 270 15.52 9.27 21.97
C ILE A 270 15.46 10.03 20.64
N ASN A 271 16.63 10.34 20.06
CA ASN A 271 16.68 10.96 18.74
C ASN A 271 16.49 9.89 17.65
N PRO A 272 15.44 9.98 16.81
CA PRO A 272 15.15 8.97 15.79
C PRO A 272 16.13 8.96 14.60
N PHE A 273 17.07 9.90 14.56
CA PHE A 273 18.10 10.02 13.50
C PHE A 273 19.54 9.89 14.03
N ALA A 274 19.71 9.50 15.29
CA ALA A 274 21.04 9.31 15.89
C ALA A 274 21.72 8.01 15.43
#